data_AF-A0A951NJ32-F1
#
_entry.id   AF-A0A951NJ32-F1
#
_cell.length_a   1.000
_cell.length_b   1.000
_cell.length_c   1.000
_cell.angle_alpha   90.00
_cell.angle_beta   90.00
_cell.angle_gamma   90.00
#
_symmetry.space_group_name_H-M   'P 1'
#
loop_
_entity.id
_entity.type
_entity.pdbx_description
1 polymer ?
#
loop_
_entity_poly.entity_id
_entity_poly.type
_entity_poly.pdbx_seq_one_letter_code
_entity_poly.pdbx_strand_id
1 'polypeptide(L)'
;MTRPAPGAEQPHPPSRMSGESDVRLDDDLLDFHEIEGEGFDLEARAGLRRVAGIRTDLEDVSEVEYRALRLERVVLMGVYGYGDAIGAQNSLTELQALAETAGCEVLEGLAQRREKP
;
A
#
# COMPACT_ATOMS: atom_id res chain seq x y z
N MET A 1 -9.09 52.37 -36.49
CA MET A 1 -10.10 51.30 -36.36
C MET A 1 -9.88 50.31 -37.49
N THR A 2 -9.17 49.24 -37.21
CA THR A 2 -8.98 48.08 -38.09
C THR A 2 -8.72 46.88 -37.17
N ARG A 3 -9.61 45.89 -37.25
CA ARG A 3 -9.69 44.72 -36.35
C ARG A 3 -8.48 43.80 -36.56
N PRO A 4 -7.91 43.17 -35.52
CA PRO A 4 -6.90 42.13 -35.71
C PRO A 4 -7.54 40.85 -36.27
N ALA A 5 -6.83 40.18 -37.17
CA ALA A 5 -7.21 38.91 -37.78
C ALA A 5 -7.19 37.77 -36.75
N PRO A 6 -8.10 36.77 -36.83
CA PRO A 6 -8.14 35.66 -35.90
C PRO A 6 -6.93 34.73 -36.11
N GLY A 7 -6.27 34.40 -35.00
CA GLY A 7 -5.07 33.58 -34.96
C GLY A 7 -5.28 32.19 -35.55
N ALA A 8 -4.24 31.69 -36.20
CA ALA A 8 -4.13 30.33 -36.69
C ALA A 8 -4.36 29.32 -35.55
N GLU A 9 -5.35 28.46 -35.76
CA GLU A 9 -5.72 27.34 -34.90
C GLU A 9 -4.57 26.32 -34.91
N GLN A 10 -3.75 26.34 -33.87
CA GLN A 10 -2.84 25.25 -33.58
C GLN A 10 -3.69 24.08 -33.05
N PRO A 11 -3.60 22.86 -33.60
CA PRO A 11 -4.30 21.72 -33.02
C PRO A 11 -3.71 21.43 -31.64
N HIS A 12 -4.51 21.73 -30.62
CA HIS A 12 -4.21 21.41 -29.22
C HIS A 12 -4.11 19.87 -29.10
N PRO A 13 -3.02 19.30 -28.54
CA PRO A 13 -3.00 17.87 -28.23
C PRO A 13 -4.14 17.57 -27.24
N PRO A 14 -4.82 16.41 -27.32
CA PRO A 14 -5.95 16.15 -26.42
C PRO A 14 -5.51 16.30 -24.97
N SER A 15 -6.14 17.24 -24.26
CA SER A 15 -5.97 17.41 -22.83
C SER A 15 -6.40 16.11 -22.15
N ARG A 16 -5.44 15.37 -21.61
CA ARG A 16 -5.74 14.32 -20.62
C ARG A 16 -6.09 15.04 -19.32
N MET A 17 -7.36 15.43 -19.17
CA MET A 17 -7.97 15.57 -17.86
C MET A 17 -8.45 14.16 -17.48
N SER A 18 -7.68 13.40 -16.69
CA SER A 18 -7.85 13.35 -15.23
C SER A 18 -9.33 13.48 -14.88
N GLY A 19 -9.97 12.32 -14.65
CA GLY A 19 -11.32 12.29 -14.11
C GLY A 19 -11.32 12.94 -12.74
N GLU A 20 -11.58 14.24 -12.71
CA GLU A 20 -12.15 14.90 -11.55
C GLU A 20 -13.57 14.37 -11.44
N SER A 21 -13.73 13.36 -10.60
CA SER A 21 -15.03 12.98 -10.07
C SER A 21 -15.61 14.18 -9.33
N ASP A 22 -16.46 14.95 -10.01
CA ASP A 22 -17.32 15.96 -9.38
C ASP A 22 -18.41 15.22 -8.61
N VAL A 23 -18.07 14.77 -7.40
CA VAL A 23 -19.02 14.18 -6.46
C VAL A 23 -19.89 15.31 -5.95
N ARG A 24 -21.09 15.47 -6.52
CA ARG A 24 -22.14 16.29 -5.92
C ARG A 24 -22.63 15.54 -4.68
N LEU A 25 -22.17 15.99 -3.51
CA LEU A 25 -22.71 15.58 -2.23
C LEU A 25 -23.99 16.40 -2.01
N ASP A 26 -25.13 15.72 -1.92
CA ASP A 26 -26.38 16.35 -1.50
C ASP A 26 -26.24 16.79 -0.03
N ASP A 27 -26.51 18.06 0.24
CA ASP A 27 -26.34 18.73 1.55
C ASP A 27 -27.17 18.05 2.67
N ASP A 28 -28.23 17.34 2.30
CA ASP A 28 -29.13 16.61 3.20
C ASP A 28 -28.53 15.31 3.77
N LEU A 29 -27.39 14.83 3.25
CA LEU A 29 -26.70 13.63 3.76
C LEU A 29 -25.69 13.95 4.88
N LEU A 30 -25.40 15.23 5.13
CA LEU A 30 -24.44 15.65 6.16
C LEU A 30 -24.98 15.52 7.58
N ASP A 31 -26.30 15.33 7.77
CA ASP A 31 -26.95 15.36 9.09
C ASP A 31 -27.04 13.97 9.79
N PHE A 32 -26.63 12.88 9.12
CA PHE A 32 -26.73 11.51 9.66
C PHE A 32 -25.39 10.90 10.12
N HIS A 33 -24.27 11.64 10.05
CA HIS A 33 -22.96 11.12 10.45
C HIS A 33 -22.25 11.89 11.57
N GLU A 34 -22.84 12.98 12.08
CA GLU A 34 -22.17 13.84 13.05
C GLU A 34 -22.34 13.41 14.53
N ILE A 35 -23.06 12.33 14.82
CA ILE A 35 -23.31 11.91 16.21
C ILE A 35 -23.19 10.39 16.32
N GLU A 36 -21.97 9.87 16.51
CA GLU A 36 -21.68 8.70 17.39
C GLU A 36 -20.26 8.13 17.23
N GLY A 37 -19.53 8.41 16.14
CA GLY A 37 -18.27 7.70 15.84
C GLY A 37 -16.95 8.42 16.19
N GLU A 38 -16.91 9.75 16.08
CA GLU A 38 -15.63 10.49 16.13
C GLU A 38 -15.00 10.52 17.54
N GLY A 39 -15.83 10.47 18.58
CA GLY A 39 -15.36 10.48 19.98
C GLY A 39 -14.63 9.18 20.37
N PHE A 40 -15.14 8.03 19.94
CA PHE A 40 -14.55 6.73 20.29
C PHE A 40 -13.21 6.48 19.61
N ASP A 41 -13.01 6.95 18.37
CA ASP A 41 -11.72 6.81 17.66
C ASP A 41 -10.64 7.72 18.24
N LEU A 42 -11.02 8.94 18.65
CA LEU A 42 -10.13 9.85 19.36
C LEU A 42 -9.79 9.35 20.76
N GLU A 43 -10.76 8.83 21.52
CA GLU A 43 -10.52 8.23 22.84
C GLU A 43 -9.72 6.92 22.75
N ALA A 44 -9.94 6.09 21.74
CA ALA A 44 -9.16 4.88 21.50
C ALA A 44 -7.68 5.20 21.17
N ARG A 45 -7.43 6.28 20.40
CA ARG A 45 -6.07 6.78 20.15
C ARG A 45 -5.47 7.47 21.36
N ALA A 46 -6.25 8.20 22.14
CA ALA A 46 -5.81 8.86 23.38
C ALA A 46 -5.54 7.85 24.51
N GLY A 47 -6.18 6.69 24.48
CA GLY A 47 -6.00 5.58 25.43
C GLY A 47 -4.69 4.81 25.26
N LEU A 48 -3.97 5.00 24.14
CA LEU A 48 -2.60 4.50 23.97
C LEU A 48 -1.64 5.36 24.79
N ARG A 49 -1.64 5.15 26.10
CA ARG A 49 -0.67 5.75 27.02
C ARG A 49 0.71 5.23 26.65
N ARG A 50 1.55 6.10 26.10
CA ARG A 50 2.97 5.79 25.86
C ARG A 50 3.57 5.31 27.18
N VAL A 51 3.94 4.03 27.25
CA VAL A 51 4.63 3.47 28.41
C VAL A 51 6.04 4.07 28.44
N ALA A 52 6.25 5.08 29.28
CA ALA A 52 7.59 5.57 29.57
C ALA A 52 8.40 4.41 30.18
N GLY A 53 9.36 3.89 29.41
CA GLY A 53 10.10 2.67 29.74
C GLY A 53 10.31 1.72 28.56
N ILE A 54 9.57 1.89 27.45
CA ILE A 54 9.96 1.37 26.11
C ILE A 54 10.54 2.51 25.26
N ARG A 55 11.23 3.44 25.91
CA ARG A 55 12.25 4.23 25.21
C ARG A 55 13.48 3.34 25.21
N THR A 56 14.03 3.07 24.03
CA THR A 56 15.46 2.82 23.93
C THR A 56 16.12 4.15 24.24
N ASP A 57 16.30 4.45 25.53
CA ASP A 57 17.20 5.53 25.98
C ASP A 57 18.60 5.11 25.57
N LEU A 58 18.92 5.30 24.30
CA LEU A 58 20.21 4.97 23.74
C LEU A 58 20.88 6.29 23.37
N GLU A 59 21.68 6.79 24.31
CA GLU A 59 22.94 7.44 23.97
C GLU A 59 23.94 6.45 23.32
N ASP A 60 23.56 5.20 22.97
CA ASP A 60 24.49 4.29 22.27
C ASP A 60 24.56 4.62 20.79
N VAL A 61 25.44 5.55 20.44
CA VAL A 61 26.17 5.44 19.19
C VAL A 61 27.54 4.88 19.54
N SER A 62 27.60 3.59 19.85
CA SER A 62 28.86 2.85 19.79
C SER A 62 29.04 2.36 18.35
N GLU A 63 29.99 2.96 17.64
CA GLU A 63 30.66 2.47 16.43
C GLU A 63 29.95 1.34 15.65
N VAL A 64 29.31 1.70 14.53
CA VAL A 64 28.65 0.73 13.65
C VAL A 64 29.71 -0.04 12.87
N GLU A 65 30.02 -1.26 13.31
CA GLU A 65 30.73 -2.21 12.45
C GLU A 65 29.83 -2.63 11.28
N TYR A 66 30.21 -2.29 10.05
CA TYR A 66 29.55 -2.76 8.84
C TYR A 66 29.83 -4.25 8.61
N ARG A 67 29.10 -5.11 9.30
CA ARG A 67 29.04 -6.53 8.97
C ARG A 67 27.99 -6.71 7.88
N ALA A 68 28.36 -7.40 6.80
CA ALA A 68 27.39 -7.76 5.77
C ALA A 68 26.33 -8.71 6.34
N LEU A 69 25.06 -8.38 6.11
CA LEU A 69 23.94 -9.26 6.48
C LEU A 69 23.95 -10.49 5.58
N ARG A 70 23.81 -11.68 6.18
CA ARG A 70 23.65 -12.94 5.49
C ARG A 70 22.18 -13.35 5.60
N LEU A 71 21.38 -12.93 4.63
CA LEU A 71 19.96 -13.27 4.61
C LEU A 71 19.76 -14.74 4.25
N GLU A 72 18.69 -15.33 4.78
CA GLU A 72 18.29 -16.69 4.42
C GLU A 72 17.77 -16.71 2.98
N ARG A 73 18.35 -17.57 2.15
CA ARG A 73 18.00 -17.67 0.73
C ARG A 73 16.95 -18.76 0.55
N VAL A 74 15.75 -18.39 0.13
CA VAL A 74 14.59 -19.27 0.10
C VAL A 74 13.99 -19.38 -1.29
N VAL A 75 13.32 -20.50 -1.55
CA VAL A 75 12.44 -20.69 -2.72
C VAL A 75 11.03 -20.89 -2.19
N LEU A 76 10.06 -20.17 -2.75
CA LEU A 76 8.66 -20.27 -2.35
C LEU A 76 7.95 -21.32 -3.21
N MET A 77 7.06 -22.10 -2.60
CA MET A 77 6.28 -23.12 -3.29
C MET A 77 4.82 -23.06 -2.85
N GLY A 78 3.94 -22.77 -3.80
CA GLY A 78 2.50 -22.77 -3.63
C GLY A 78 1.86 -24.00 -4.27
N VAL A 79 0.95 -24.67 -3.56
CA VAL A 79 0.11 -25.74 -4.11
C VAL A 79 -1.34 -25.31 -4.10
N TYR A 80 -2.02 -25.40 -5.23
CA TYR A 80 -3.45 -25.06 -5.32
C TYR A 80 -4.24 -26.16 -6.02
N GLY A 81 -5.35 -26.58 -5.42
CA GLY A 81 -6.27 -27.58 -5.97
C GLY A 81 -7.55 -26.99 -6.58
N TYR A 82 -7.88 -25.75 -6.20
CA TYR A 82 -9.09 -25.03 -6.58
C TYR A 82 -8.75 -23.56 -6.88
N GLY A 83 -9.56 -22.91 -7.71
CA GLY A 83 -9.28 -21.56 -8.21
C GLY A 83 -8.46 -21.56 -9.51
N ASP A 84 -8.06 -20.38 -9.93
CA ASP A 84 -7.28 -20.16 -11.15
C ASP A 84 -5.80 -19.89 -10.85
N ALA A 85 -4.99 -19.91 -11.91
CA ALA A 85 -3.56 -19.63 -11.81
C ALA A 85 -3.27 -18.20 -11.32
N ILE A 86 -4.18 -17.26 -11.57
CA ILE A 86 -4.04 -15.86 -11.17
C ILE A 86 -4.11 -15.74 -9.65
N GLY A 87 -5.10 -16.37 -9.01
CA GLY A 87 -5.21 -16.41 -7.56
C GLY A 87 -3.97 -17.02 -6.90
N ALA A 88 -3.47 -18.13 -7.44
CA ALA A 88 -2.24 -18.75 -6.96
C ALA A 88 -1.01 -17.82 -7.07
N GLN A 89 -0.92 -17.06 -8.17
CA GLN A 89 0.16 -16.09 -8.35
C GLN A 89 0.06 -14.89 -7.40
N ASN A 90 -1.16 -14.41 -7.14
CA ASN A 90 -1.40 -13.33 -6.16
C ASN A 90 -0.99 -13.78 -4.75
N SER A 91 -1.39 -14.98 -4.33
CA SER A 91 -0.97 -15.54 -3.04
C SER A 91 0.55 -15.73 -2.92
N LEU A 92 1.23 -16.13 -4.01
CA LEU A 92 2.71 -16.20 -4.01
C LEU A 92 3.36 -14.82 -3.89
N THR A 93 2.78 -13.80 -4.52
CA THR A 93 3.25 -12.41 -4.41
C THR A 93 3.14 -11.91 -2.97
N GLU A 94 2.01 -12.19 -2.31
CA GLU A 94 1.82 -11.85 -0.89
C GLU A 94 2.80 -12.61 0.01
N LEU A 95 2.98 -13.91 -0.24
CA LEU A 95 3.93 -14.73 0.50
C LEU A 95 5.38 -14.24 0.34
N GLN A 96 5.75 -13.75 -0.85
CA GLN A 96 7.04 -13.12 -1.08
C GLN A 96 7.23 -11.88 -0.21
N ALA A 97 6.26 -10.96 -0.20
CA ALA A 97 6.35 -9.76 0.62
C ALA A 97 6.50 -10.08 2.11
N LEU A 98 5.81 -11.11 2.59
CA LEU A 98 5.95 -11.61 3.97
C LEU A 98 7.34 -12.19 4.23
N ALA A 99 7.88 -12.99 3.32
CA ALA A 99 9.21 -13.60 3.46
C ALA A 99 10.32 -12.55 3.46
N GLU A 100 10.24 -11.55 2.59
CA GLU A 100 11.19 -10.44 2.53
C GLU A 100 11.13 -9.59 3.80
N THR A 101 9.93 -9.32 4.32
CA THR A 101 9.74 -8.62 5.61
C THR A 101 10.33 -9.43 6.78
N ALA A 102 10.32 -10.76 6.70
CA ALA A 102 10.93 -11.65 7.68
C ALA A 102 12.47 -11.74 7.55
N GLY A 103 13.09 -11.07 6.59
CA GLY A 103 14.55 -11.06 6.40
C GLY A 103 15.07 -12.18 5.49
N CYS A 104 14.22 -12.73 4.62
CA CYS A 104 14.65 -13.71 3.61
C CYS A 104 14.97 -13.03 2.27
N GLU A 105 15.93 -13.59 1.54
CA GLU A 105 16.14 -13.35 0.12
C GLU A 105 15.36 -14.41 -0.66
N VAL A 106 14.28 -14.01 -1.35
CA VAL A 106 13.49 -14.92 -2.18
C VAL A 106 14.15 -15.06 -3.54
N LEU A 107 14.56 -16.29 -3.89
CA LEU A 107 15.24 -16.58 -5.15
C LEU A 107 14.26 -16.86 -6.29
N GLU A 108 13.18 -17.57 -5.98
CA GLU A 108 12.20 -18.03 -6.96
C GLU A 108 10.87 -18.38 -6.25
N GLY A 109 9.76 -18.27 -7.00
CA GLY A 109 8.44 -18.72 -6.56
C GLY A 109 7.86 -19.72 -7.57
N LEU A 110 7.41 -20.87 -7.09
CA LEU A 110 6.83 -21.95 -7.90
C LEU A 110 5.37 -22.18 -7.50
N ALA A 111 4.50 -22.33 -8.50
CA ALA A 111 3.10 -22.73 -8.28
C ALA A 111 2.83 -24.09 -8.92
N GLN A 112 2.33 -25.04 -8.12
CA GLN A 112 1.88 -26.34 -8.59
C GLN A 112 0.36 -26.46 -8.46
N ARG A 113 -0.31 -26.75 -9.58
CA ARG A 113 -1.70 -27.20 -9.53
C ARG A 113 -1.75 -28.66 -9.11
N ARG A 114 -2.46 -28.99 -8.03
CA ARG A 114 -2.55 -30.37 -7.51
C ARG A 114 -3.92 -30.66 -6.91
N GLU A 115 -4.61 -31.65 -7.47
CA GLU A 115 -5.95 -32.08 -7.00
C GLU A 115 -5.90 -33.10 -5.85
N LYS A 116 -4.79 -33.82 -5.71
CA LYS A 116 -4.59 -34.87 -4.70
C LYS A 116 -3.20 -34.76 -4.07
N PRO A 117 -3.01 -35.24 -2.84
CA PRO A 117 -1.73 -35.16 -2.15
C PRO A 117 -0.65 -36.09 -2.71
#